data_AF-A0AAD1EJX1-F1
#
_entry.id   AF-A0AAD1EJX1-F1
#
_cell.length_a   1.000
_cell.length_b   1.000
_cell.length_c   1.000
_cell.angle_alpha   90.00
_cell.angle_beta   90.00
_cell.angle_gamma   90.00
#
_symmetry.space_group_name_H-M   'P 1'
#
loop_
_entity.id
_entity.type
_entity.pdbx_description
1 polymer ?
#
loop_
_entity_poly.entity_id
_entity_poly.type
_entity_poly.pdbx_seq_one_letter_code
_entity_poly.pdbx_strand_id
1 'polypeptide(L)'
;MSGQLLIAPEWLGKSGLWQIDAKGKRKPVDAEDVGLSENLADRLESWVDVFDAIYDEANEAASDFANEVERLTWEAEGAALAAAIATELGPNWQITHDLSGWRKAIKA
;
A
#
# COMPACT_ATOMS: atom_id res chain seq x y z
N MET A 1 -15.77 12.32 6.23
CA MET A 1 -15.70 10.87 6.51
C MET A 1 -14.60 10.63 7.54
N SER A 2 -14.65 9.53 8.29
CA SER A 2 -13.60 9.11 9.23
C SER A 2 -13.41 7.60 9.13
N GLY A 3 -12.21 7.11 9.41
CA GLY A 3 -11.92 5.70 9.28
C GLY A 3 -10.44 5.40 9.44
N GLN A 4 -10.11 4.12 9.29
CA GLN A 4 -8.73 3.66 9.28
C GLN A 4 -8.38 3.17 7.87
N LEU A 5 -7.26 3.67 7.36
CA LEU A 5 -6.66 3.20 6.12
C LEU A 5 -5.32 2.53 6.40
N LEU A 6 -5.04 1.52 5.60
CA LEU A 6 -3.78 0.81 5.54
C LEU A 6 -3.27 0.89 4.11
N ILE A 7 -2.03 1.33 3.94
CA ILE A 7 -1.29 1.17 2.70
C ILE A 7 -0.49 -0.13 2.81
N ALA A 8 -0.77 -1.08 1.92
CA ALA A 8 -0.05 -2.34 1.86
C ALA A 8 -0.04 -2.84 0.41
N PRO A 9 1.10 -3.39 -0.06
CA PRO A 9 1.23 -3.91 -1.43
C PRO A 9 0.56 -5.28 -1.61
N GLU A 10 -0.13 -5.75 -0.59
CA GLU A 10 -0.64 -7.11 -0.56
C GLU A 10 -1.72 -7.27 -1.65
N TRP A 11 -1.49 -8.20 -2.57
CA TRP A 11 -2.42 -8.70 -3.58
C TRP A 11 -2.40 -7.87 -4.89
N LEU A 12 -1.89 -8.53 -5.94
CA LEU A 12 -1.76 -8.00 -7.30
C LEU A 12 -3.03 -7.30 -7.80
N GLY A 13 -2.85 -6.16 -8.46
CA GLY A 13 -3.92 -5.46 -9.18
C GLY A 13 -4.95 -4.74 -8.30
N LYS A 14 -4.60 -4.42 -7.04
CA LYS A 14 -5.37 -3.51 -6.19
C LYS A 14 -4.56 -2.25 -5.91
N SER A 15 -5.25 -1.12 -5.67
CA SER A 15 -4.71 0.23 -5.44
C SER A 15 -3.72 0.38 -4.26
N GLY A 16 -3.30 -0.71 -3.62
CA GLY A 16 -2.43 -0.72 -2.44
C GLY A 16 -3.11 -0.14 -1.19
N LEU A 17 -4.39 0.22 -1.29
CA LEU A 17 -5.14 0.94 -0.27
C LEU A 17 -6.27 0.09 0.30
N TRP A 18 -6.31 0.02 1.63
CA TRP A 18 -7.22 -0.86 2.36
C TRP A 18 -7.93 -0.08 3.46
N GLN A 19 -9.26 -0.12 3.47
CA GLN A 19 -10.04 0.34 4.61
C GLN A 19 -10.16 -0.79 5.64
N ILE A 20 -9.91 -0.45 6.91
CA ILE A 20 -10.07 -1.37 8.03
C ILE A 20 -11.45 -1.14 8.65
N ASP A 21 -12.30 -2.16 8.64
CA ASP A 21 -13.60 -2.09 9.30
C ASP A 21 -13.49 -2.25 10.83
N ALA A 22 -14.60 -2.03 11.54
CA ALA A 22 -14.63 -2.12 13.00
C ALA A 22 -14.27 -3.50 13.57
N LYS A 23 -14.24 -4.55 12.73
CA LYS A 23 -13.82 -5.91 13.10
C LYS A 23 -12.37 -6.19 12.74
N GLY A 24 -11.63 -5.20 12.22
CA GLY A 24 -10.25 -5.33 11.77
C GLY A 24 -10.10 -5.94 10.39
N LYS A 25 -11.19 -6.11 9.62
CA LYS A 25 -11.12 -6.71 8.29
C LYS A 25 -10.67 -5.67 7.26
N ARG A 26 -9.68 -6.04 6.44
CA ARG A 26 -9.22 -5.27 5.29
C ARG A 26 -10.24 -5.37 4.15
N LYS A 27 -10.61 -4.22 3.59
CA LYS A 27 -11.40 -4.12 2.35
C LYS A 27 -10.64 -3.24 1.36
N PRO A 28 -10.44 -3.68 0.11
CA PRO A 28 -9.84 -2.81 -0.89
C PRO A 28 -10.76 -1.61 -1.09
N VAL A 29 -10.16 -0.43 -1.26
CA VAL A 29 -10.88 0.82 -1.52
C VAL A 29 -10.13 1.63 -2.55
N ASP A 30 -10.87 2.28 -3.45
CA ASP A 30 -10.26 3.15 -4.43
C ASP A 30 -9.95 4.52 -3.81
N ALA A 31 -8.93 5.19 -4.31
CA ALA A 31 -8.50 6.49 -3.77
C ALA A 31 -9.63 7.53 -3.86
N GLU A 32 -10.41 7.51 -4.94
CA GLU A 32 -11.57 8.38 -5.14
C GLU A 32 -12.69 8.16 -4.12
N ASP A 33 -12.94 6.91 -3.71
CA ASP A 33 -14.00 6.54 -2.76
C ASP A 33 -13.76 7.12 -1.36
N VAL A 34 -12.49 7.33 -1.00
CA VAL A 34 -12.08 7.94 0.27
C VAL A 34 -11.82 9.44 0.16
N GLY A 35 -11.98 10.01 -1.04
CA GLY A 35 -11.83 11.43 -1.32
C GLY A 35 -10.38 11.90 -1.47
N LEU A 36 -9.47 11.02 -1.89
CA LEU A 36 -8.12 11.42 -2.30
C LEU A 36 -8.14 12.04 -3.70
N SER A 37 -7.20 12.95 -3.92
CA SER A 37 -6.94 13.59 -5.19
C SER A 37 -6.41 12.61 -6.22
N GLU A 38 -6.69 12.89 -7.50
CA GLU A 38 -6.17 12.13 -8.63
C GLU A 38 -4.64 12.00 -8.57
N ASN A 39 -3.93 13.07 -8.20
CA ASN A 39 -2.47 13.04 -8.04
C ASN A 39 -1.98 12.01 -7.02
N LEU A 40 -2.69 11.82 -5.90
CA LEU A 40 -2.34 10.79 -4.92
C LEU A 40 -2.78 9.39 -5.37
N ALA A 41 -3.89 9.29 -6.09
CA ALA A 41 -4.34 8.05 -6.71
C ALA A 41 -3.29 7.53 -7.71
N ASP A 42 -2.85 8.35 -8.65
CA ASP A 42 -1.85 8.01 -9.67
C ASP A 42 -0.50 7.61 -9.04
N ARG A 43 -0.14 8.30 -7.94
CA ARG A 43 1.10 8.01 -7.20
C ARG A 43 1.02 6.68 -6.45
N LEU A 44 -0.15 6.35 -5.88
CA LEU A 44 -0.42 5.04 -5.28
C LEU A 44 -0.36 3.93 -6.33
N GLU A 45 -1.01 4.12 -7.49
CA GLU A 45 -1.00 3.17 -8.60
C GLU A 45 0.45 2.92 -9.07
N SER A 46 1.22 3.97 -9.33
CA SER A 46 2.63 3.86 -9.72
C SER A 46 3.48 3.12 -8.67
N TRP A 47 3.19 3.30 -7.38
CA TRP A 47 3.90 2.62 -6.30
C TRP A 47 3.55 1.13 -6.23
N VAL A 48 2.28 0.76 -6.49
CA VAL A 48 1.85 -0.64 -6.61
C VAL A 48 2.44 -1.28 -7.85
N ASP A 49 2.47 -0.60 -9.00
CA ASP A 49 3.03 -1.14 -10.25
C ASP A 49 4.49 -1.59 -10.09
N VAL A 50 5.28 -0.85 -9.30
CA VAL A 50 6.66 -1.24 -8.97
C VAL A 50 6.71 -2.55 -8.18
N PHE A 51 5.75 -2.78 -7.28
CA PHE A 51 5.65 -4.04 -6.54
C PHE A 51 5.14 -5.17 -7.44
N ASP A 52 4.09 -4.92 -8.23
CA ASP A 52 3.51 -5.90 -9.15
C ASP A 52 4.54 -6.38 -10.20
N ALA A 53 5.48 -5.51 -10.59
CA ALA A 53 6.57 -5.88 -11.50
C ALA A 53 7.56 -6.91 -10.92
N ILE A 54 7.69 -7.00 -9.59
CA ILE A 54 8.61 -7.95 -8.93
C ILE A 54 7.88 -9.16 -8.35
N TYR A 55 6.56 -9.10 -8.21
CA TYR A 55 5.78 -10.12 -7.54
C TYR A 55 5.45 -11.27 -8.50
N ASP A 56 5.85 -12.48 -8.12
CA ASP A 56 5.56 -13.72 -8.81
C ASP A 56 4.44 -14.47 -8.06
N GLU A 57 3.23 -14.43 -8.59
CA GLU A 57 2.06 -15.11 -8.01
C GLU A 57 2.25 -16.64 -7.95
N ALA A 58 2.99 -17.23 -8.89
CA ALA A 58 3.25 -18.67 -8.91
C ALA A 58 4.35 -19.06 -7.91
N ASN A 59 5.21 -18.12 -7.54
CA ASN A 59 6.31 -18.33 -6.60
C ASN A 59 6.59 -17.08 -5.78
N GLU A 60 5.69 -16.77 -4.84
CA GLU A 60 5.82 -15.58 -3.98
C GLU A 60 7.19 -15.52 -3.30
N ALA A 61 7.75 -16.67 -2.92
CA ALA A 61 9.04 -16.75 -2.26
C ALA A 61 10.24 -16.32 -3.11
N ALA A 62 10.10 -16.31 -4.44
CA ALA A 62 11.08 -15.78 -5.37
C ALA A 62 10.88 -14.29 -5.69
N SER A 63 9.78 -13.67 -5.22
CA SER A 63 9.53 -12.24 -5.39
C SER A 63 10.56 -11.44 -4.61
N ASP A 64 11.37 -10.64 -5.29
CA ASP A 64 12.32 -9.74 -4.65
C ASP A 64 12.66 -8.55 -5.55
N PHE A 65 13.04 -7.44 -4.92
CA PHE A 65 13.63 -6.32 -5.64
C PHE A 65 15.01 -6.72 -6.19
N ALA A 66 15.46 -6.09 -7.27
CA ALA A 66 16.75 -6.42 -7.86
C ALA A 66 17.93 -6.17 -6.89
N ASN A 67 17.76 -5.24 -5.96
CA ASN A 67 18.73 -4.94 -4.91
C ASN A 67 18.07 -4.23 -3.71
N GLU A 68 18.85 -4.09 -2.63
CA GLU A 68 18.38 -3.44 -1.41
C GLU A 68 18.06 -1.95 -1.59
N VAL A 69 18.74 -1.25 -2.51
CA VAL A 69 18.50 0.18 -2.74
C VAL A 69 17.11 0.39 -3.32
N GLU A 70 16.75 -0.36 -4.36
CA GLU A 70 15.41 -0.31 -4.97
C GLU A 70 14.30 -0.60 -3.94
N ARG A 71 14.50 -1.63 -3.12
CA ARG A 71 13.59 -1.94 -2.02
C ARG A 71 13.44 -0.76 -1.05
N LEU A 72 14.54 -0.20 -0.57
CA LEU A 72 14.51 0.91 0.38
C LEU A 72 13.88 2.17 -0.21
N THR A 73 14.11 2.44 -1.50
CA THR A 73 13.43 3.53 -2.22
C THR A 73 11.93 3.30 -2.28
N TRP A 74 11.50 2.09 -2.62
CA TRP A 74 10.08 1.73 -2.67
C TRP A 74 9.40 1.78 -1.29
N GLU A 75 10.08 1.30 -0.23
CA GLU A 75 9.59 1.39 1.15
C GLU A 75 9.49 2.86 1.63
N ALA A 76 10.49 3.69 1.32
CA ALA A 76 10.47 5.11 1.65
C ALA A 76 9.31 5.84 0.94
N GLU A 77 9.03 5.47 -0.30
CA GLU A 77 7.93 6.02 -1.08
C GLU A 77 6.56 5.64 -0.48
N GLY A 78 6.36 4.38 -0.09
CA GLY A 78 5.14 3.94 0.58
C GLY A 78 4.89 4.67 1.92
N ALA A 79 5.96 4.93 2.68
CA ALA A 79 5.87 5.73 3.91
C ALA A 79 5.55 7.21 3.63
N ALA A 80 6.13 7.80 2.56
CA ALA A 80 5.83 9.16 2.13
C ALA A 80 4.39 9.31 1.64
N LEU A 81 3.86 8.31 0.93
CA LEU A 81 2.45 8.22 0.54
C LEU A 81 1.54 8.21 1.76
N ALA A 82 1.84 7.41 2.78
CA ALA A 82 1.07 7.39 4.02
C ALA A 82 0.98 8.77 4.69
N ALA A 83 2.10 9.49 4.74
CA ALA A 83 2.14 10.85 5.29
C ALA A 83 1.34 11.85 4.44
N ALA A 84 1.40 11.72 3.11
CA ALA A 84 0.65 12.58 2.19
C ALA A 84 -0.87 12.37 2.31
N ILE A 85 -1.31 11.10 2.32
CA ILE A 85 -2.72 10.73 2.54
C ILE A 85 -3.22 11.26 3.89
N ALA A 86 -2.42 11.11 4.95
CA ALA A 86 -2.80 11.62 6.29
C ALA A 86 -2.97 13.14 6.30
N THR A 87 -2.12 13.85 5.56
CA THR A 87 -2.19 15.31 5.43
C THR A 87 -3.46 15.72 4.67
N GLU A 88 -3.79 15.01 3.60
CA GLU A 88 -4.92 15.34 2.72
C GLU A 88 -6.28 15.02 3.36
N LEU A 89 -6.43 13.83 3.94
CA LEU A 89 -7.68 13.41 4.57
C LEU A 89 -7.89 14.02 5.97
N GLY A 90 -6.81 14.50 6.59
CA GLY A 90 -6.84 15.19 7.86
C GLY A 90 -6.99 14.26 9.09
N PRO A 91 -7.09 14.84 10.29
CA PRO A 91 -6.90 14.14 11.56
C PRO A 91 -8.00 13.14 11.94
N ASN A 92 -9.12 13.13 11.20
CA ASN A 92 -10.22 12.20 11.42
C ASN A 92 -9.94 10.81 10.82
N TRP A 93 -8.84 10.67 10.09
CA TRP A 93 -8.39 9.41 9.52
C TRP A 93 -7.14 8.91 10.23
N GLN A 94 -7.13 7.62 10.52
CA GLN A 94 -5.95 6.91 10.98
C GLN A 94 -5.29 6.22 9.80
N ILE A 95 -4.13 6.72 9.37
CA ILE A 95 -3.37 6.14 8.26
C ILE A 95 -2.22 5.30 8.81
N THR A 96 -2.12 4.06 8.34
CA THR A 96 -1.05 3.12 8.68
C THR A 96 -0.48 2.51 7.41
N HIS A 97 0.70 1.90 7.48
CA HIS A 97 1.28 1.16 6.37
C HIS A 97 1.89 -0.16 6.83
N ASP A 98 1.84 -1.19 5.99
CA ASP A 98 2.56 -2.45 6.16
C ASP A 98 3.29 -2.81 4.87
N LEU A 99 4.52 -2.34 4.75
CA LEU A 99 5.34 -2.48 3.53
C LEU A 99 6.17 -3.77 3.52
N SER A 100 6.09 -4.55 4.61
CA SER A 100 6.92 -5.74 4.82
C SER A 100 6.11 -7.01 5.09
N GLY A 101 4.78 -6.90 5.23
CA GLY A 101 3.86 -8.01 5.49
C GLY A 101 3.99 -9.14 4.49
N TRP A 102 4.13 -8.81 3.20
CA TRP A 102 4.31 -9.79 2.11
C TRP A 102 5.52 -10.72 2.30
N ARG A 103 6.62 -10.23 2.91
CA ARG A 103 7.81 -11.07 3.19
C ARG A 103 7.62 -12.02 4.38
N LYS A 104 6.72 -11.70 5.31
CA LYS A 104 6.44 -12.58 6.46
C LYS A 104 5.64 -13.80 6.02
N ALA A 105 4.79 -13.67 5.00
CA ALA A 105 4.10 -14.79 4.37
C ALA A 105 5.07 -15.75 3.67
N ILE A 106 6.11 -15.21 3.04
CA ILE A 106 7.14 -15.98 2.30
C ILE A 106 8.06 -16.81 3.21
N LYS A 107 8.28 -16.40 4.46
CA LYS A 107 9.21 -17.08 5.39
C LYS A 107 8.57 -18.14 6.30
N ALA A 108 7.28 -18.44 6.12
CA ALA A 108 6.53 -19.39 6.97
C ALA A 108 6.48 -20.81 6.37
#